data_AF-A0A067ZBH7-F1
#
_entry.id   AF-A0A067ZBH7-F1
#
_cell.length_a   1.000
_cell.length_b   1.000
_cell.length_c   1.000
_cell.angle_alpha   90.00
_cell.angle_beta   90.00
_cell.angle_gamma   90.00
#
_symmetry.space_group_name_H-M   'P 1'
#
loop_
_entity.id
_entity.type
_entity.pdbx_description
1 polymer ?
#
loop_
_entity_poly.entity_id
_entity_poly.type
_entity_poly.pdbx_seq_one_letter_code
_entity_poly.pdbx_strand_id
1 'polypeptide(L)'
;TLDTLEETVEEAIANNCNLIVSFHPIIFGGLKKINGNNYVERVVLKAIKNDIAIYATHTALDNSNNGVSAKMCEVLGLENTKVLIPKKGIINKLTTYVPHKNADELRNSLFKAGAGTIGNYKNCSFNYEGRGSFEATEKANPTIGEKGS
;
A
#
# COMPACT_ATOMS: atom_id res chain seq x y z
N THR A 1 12.69 -3.23 16.79
CA THR A 1 13.98 -3.97 16.68
C THR A 1 14.39 -4.07 15.22
N LEU A 2 15.65 -4.39 14.92
CA LEU A 2 16.10 -4.74 13.56
C LEU A 2 15.73 -6.20 13.26
N ASP A 3 16.26 -7.12 14.07
CA ASP A 3 16.04 -8.56 13.99
C ASP A 3 15.21 -9.04 15.18
N THR A 4 14.41 -10.09 14.96
CA THR A 4 13.67 -10.74 16.05
C THR A 4 14.43 -11.99 16.48
N LEU A 5 15.29 -11.83 17.48
CA LEU A 5 16.07 -12.92 18.06
C LEU A 5 15.40 -13.43 19.35
N GLU A 6 15.94 -14.51 19.92
CA GLU A 6 15.43 -15.05 21.20
C GLU A 6 15.50 -14.01 22.31
N GLU A 7 16.60 -13.26 22.36
CA GLU A 7 16.82 -12.14 23.31
C GLU A 7 15.79 -11.03 23.14
N THR A 8 15.36 -10.73 21.91
CA THR A 8 14.32 -9.72 21.64
C THR A 8 12.97 -10.15 22.21
N VAL A 9 12.64 -11.43 22.12
CA VAL A 9 11.41 -11.96 22.73
C VAL A 9 11.52 -11.97 24.25
N GLU A 10 12.69 -12.29 24.80
CA GLU A 10 12.95 -12.20 26.24
C GLU A 10 12.83 -10.78 26.77
N GLU A 11 13.37 -9.80 26.05
CA GLU A 11 13.20 -8.37 26.36
C GLU A 11 11.73 -7.98 26.34
N ALA A 12 10.96 -8.41 25.34
CA ALA A 12 9.54 -8.13 25.26
C ALA A 12 8.77 -8.74 26.45
N ILE A 13 9.08 -9.98 26.84
CA ILE A 13 8.50 -10.62 28.04
C ILE A 13 8.85 -9.83 29.30
N ALA A 14 10.13 -9.48 29.48
CA ALA A 14 10.61 -8.75 30.65
C ALA A 14 9.96 -7.36 30.78
N ASN A 15 9.63 -6.72 29.66
CA ASN A 15 8.98 -5.41 29.61
C ASN A 15 7.45 -5.49 29.48
N ASN A 16 6.85 -6.69 29.56
CA ASN A 16 5.41 -6.91 29.41
C ASN A 16 4.83 -6.35 28.09
N CYS A 17 5.60 -6.48 27.01
CA CYS A 17 5.21 -6.11 25.65
C CYS A 17 4.62 -7.30 24.91
N ASN A 18 3.50 -7.09 24.21
CA ASN A 18 2.81 -8.11 23.43
C ASN A 18 2.96 -7.93 21.90
N LEU A 19 3.77 -6.96 21.45
CA LEU A 19 4.03 -6.71 20.04
C LEU A 19 5.50 -6.34 19.82
N ILE A 20 6.14 -7.06 18.90
CA ILE A 20 7.46 -6.74 18.38
C ILE A 20 7.29 -6.23 16.95
N VAL A 21 7.70 -4.99 16.71
CA VAL A 21 7.86 -4.44 15.35
C VAL A 21 9.33 -4.60 14.95
N SER A 22 9.57 -5.43 13.94
CA SER A 22 10.89 -5.70 13.38
C SER A 22 11.04 -5.16 11.97
N PHE A 23 12.29 -4.91 11.57
CA PHE A 23 12.58 -4.62 10.18
C PHE A 23 12.69 -5.91 9.38
N HIS A 24 13.54 -6.85 9.81
CA HIS A 24 13.70 -8.11 9.12
C HIS A 24 12.58 -9.11 9.51
N PRO A 25 11.95 -9.77 8.52
CA PRO A 25 10.96 -10.80 8.79
C PRO A 25 11.64 -12.08 9.27
N ILE A 26 11.24 -12.56 10.44
CA ILE A 26 11.81 -13.79 11.01
C ILE A 26 11.44 -15.04 10.21
N ILE A 27 10.24 -15.06 9.61
CA ILE A 27 9.79 -16.10 8.68
C ILE A 27 10.00 -15.59 7.25
N PHE A 28 11.18 -15.82 6.68
CA PHE A 28 11.49 -15.42 5.29
C PHE A 28 11.20 -16.53 4.27
N GLY A 29 11.69 -17.75 4.55
CA GLY A 29 11.26 -18.97 3.86
C GLY A 29 10.18 -19.64 4.70
N GLY A 30 8.99 -19.86 4.14
CA GLY A 30 7.83 -20.38 4.89
C GLY A 30 8.16 -21.57 5.79
N LEU A 31 7.59 -21.59 7.00
CA LEU A 31 7.82 -22.65 7.99
C LEU A 31 7.08 -23.93 7.58
N LYS A 32 7.83 -25.01 7.36
CA LYS A 32 7.26 -26.34 7.06
C LYS A 32 7.04 -27.19 8.31
N LYS A 33 7.72 -26.85 9.41
CA LYS A 33 7.70 -27.55 10.71
C LYS A 33 7.93 -26.51 11.81
N ILE A 34 7.43 -26.79 13.01
CA ILE A 34 7.67 -26.00 14.22
C ILE A 34 7.94 -26.99 15.35
N ASN A 35 9.19 -27.42 15.49
CA ASN A 35 9.67 -28.34 16.52
C ASN A 35 10.83 -27.77 17.36
N GLY A 36 11.31 -26.56 17.03
CA GLY A 36 12.34 -25.86 17.80
C GLY A 36 13.77 -26.27 17.44
N ASN A 37 13.97 -26.94 16.30
CA ASN A 37 15.29 -27.42 15.89
C ASN A 37 16.23 -26.30 15.41
N ASN A 38 15.70 -25.14 15.03
CA ASN A 38 16.48 -23.95 14.66
C ASN A 38 15.98 -22.70 15.38
N TYR A 39 16.76 -21.62 15.31
CA TYR A 39 16.45 -20.40 16.05
C TYR A 39 15.12 -19.78 15.63
N VAL A 40 14.78 -19.74 14.34
CA VAL A 40 13.50 -19.19 13.85
C VAL A 40 12.34 -19.91 14.53
N GLU A 41 12.36 -21.24 14.52
CA GLU A 41 11.33 -22.05 15.14
C GLU A 41 11.27 -21.83 16.67
N ARG A 42 12.41 -21.73 17.35
CA ARG A 42 12.45 -21.46 18.79
C ARG A 42 11.90 -20.08 19.15
N VAL A 43 12.27 -19.05 18.40
CA VAL A 43 11.79 -17.68 18.60
C VAL A 43 10.28 -17.63 18.37
N VAL A 44 9.80 -18.22 17.27
CA VAL A 44 8.37 -18.28 16.95
C VAL A 44 7.60 -19.06 18.04
N LEU A 45 8.10 -20.21 18.48
CA LEU A 45 7.51 -20.96 19.60
C LEU A 45 7.46 -20.14 20.89
N LYS A 46 8.53 -19.41 21.21
CA LYS A 46 8.62 -18.58 22.41
C LYS A 46 7.63 -17.42 22.33
N ALA A 47 7.53 -16.74 21.19
CA ALA A 47 6.57 -15.67 20.96
C ALA A 47 5.11 -16.16 21.08
N ILE A 48 4.79 -17.29 20.45
CA ILE A 48 3.45 -17.92 20.55
C ILE A 48 3.09 -18.24 22.00
N LYS A 49 3.99 -18.87 22.76
CA LYS A 49 3.73 -19.26 24.15
C LYS A 49 3.53 -18.09 25.12
N ASN A 50 3.95 -16.89 24.73
CA ASN A 50 3.87 -15.69 25.55
C ASN A 50 2.91 -14.64 24.96
N ASP A 51 2.07 -15.03 23.99
CA ASP A 51 1.09 -14.14 23.34
C ASP A 51 1.71 -12.87 22.73
N ILE A 52 2.91 -12.99 22.15
CA ILE A 52 3.63 -11.88 21.52
C ILE A 52 3.47 -11.94 20.00
N ALA A 53 2.85 -10.91 19.42
CA ALA A 53 2.78 -10.72 17.99
C ALA A 53 4.11 -10.20 17.43
N ILE A 54 4.49 -10.66 16.22
CA ILE A 54 5.66 -10.16 15.49
C ILE A 54 5.19 -9.58 14.17
N TYR A 55 5.50 -8.30 13.92
CA TYR A 55 5.18 -7.59 12.69
C TYR A 55 6.46 -7.09 12.01
N ALA A 56 6.68 -7.47 10.76
CA ALA A 56 7.88 -7.13 10.01
C ALA A 56 7.57 -6.16 8.85
N THR A 57 8.29 -5.03 8.79
CA THR A 57 8.06 -4.00 7.75
C THR A 57 8.95 -4.17 6.51
N HIS A 58 10.19 -4.64 6.70
CA HIS A 58 11.18 -4.92 5.66
C HIS A 58 11.23 -3.83 4.57
N THR A 59 11.14 -4.24 3.30
CA THR A 59 11.20 -3.37 2.11
C THR A 59 10.10 -2.31 2.07
N ALA A 60 8.98 -2.46 2.80
CA ALA A 60 7.99 -1.39 2.87
C ALA A 60 8.56 -0.16 3.60
N LEU A 61 9.35 -0.37 4.65
CA LEU A 61 10.05 0.72 5.33
C LEU A 61 11.20 1.28 4.49
N ASP A 62 11.92 0.45 3.73
CA ASP A 62 12.95 0.94 2.79
C ASP A 62 12.38 1.87 1.72
N ASN A 63 11.16 1.60 1.26
CA ASN A 63 10.48 2.37 0.21
C ASN A 63 9.70 3.58 0.75
N SER A 64 9.77 3.85 2.06
CA SER A 64 9.12 5.02 2.66
C SER A 64 9.96 6.27 2.47
N ASN A 65 9.30 7.41 2.23
CA ASN A 65 9.96 8.73 2.17
C ASN A 65 10.66 9.08 3.48
N ASN A 66 10.23 8.51 4.61
CA ASN A 66 10.81 8.69 5.94
C ASN A 66 11.38 7.36 6.47
N GLY A 67 11.82 6.50 5.54
CA GLY A 67 12.27 5.15 5.80
C GLY A 67 13.75 5.01 6.17
N VAL A 68 14.26 3.79 6.03
CA VAL A 68 15.65 3.45 6.34
C VAL A 68 16.63 4.34 5.57
N SER A 69 16.48 4.45 4.24
CA SER A 69 17.38 5.27 3.42
C SER A 69 17.29 6.76 3.74
N ALA A 70 16.11 7.26 4.10
CA ALA A 70 15.93 8.66 4.51
C ALA A 70 16.68 8.95 5.81
N LYS A 71 16.57 8.05 6.80
CA LYS A 71 17.31 8.18 8.08
C LYS A 71 18.82 8.08 7.87
N MET A 72 19.29 7.19 6.99
CA MET A 72 20.72 7.13 6.64
C MET A 72 21.22 8.44 6.05
N CYS A 73 20.45 9.05 5.15
CA CYS A 73 20.80 10.35 4.59
C CYS A 73 20.91 11.44 5.67
N GLU A 74 19.95 11.47 6.61
CA GLU A 74 19.98 12.40 7.75
C GLU A 74 21.22 12.22 8.61
N VAL A 75 21.54 10.98 9.01
CA VAL A 75 22.72 10.66 9.84
C VAL A 75 24.03 11.02 9.14
N LEU A 76 24.10 10.85 7.82
CA LEU A 76 25.26 11.20 7.01
C LEU A 76 25.33 12.70 6.66
N GLY A 77 24.32 13.50 7.01
CA GLY A 77 24.25 14.92 6.66
C GLY A 77 24.09 15.18 5.16
N LEU A 78 23.44 14.27 4.44
CA LEU A 78 23.20 14.44 3.01
C LEU A 78 22.04 15.41 2.76
N GLU A 79 22.27 16.38 1.90
CA GLU A 79 21.27 17.36 1.47
C GLU A 79 20.75 17.06 0.05
N ASN A 80 19.61 17.63 -0.31
CA ASN A 80 19.01 17.53 -1.66
C ASN A 80 18.85 16.09 -2.17
N THR A 81 18.42 15.19 -1.26
CA THR A 81 18.28 13.78 -1.56
C THR A 81 17.10 13.50 -2.49
N LYS A 82 17.20 12.41 -3.25
CA LYS A 82 16.17 11.95 -4.19
C LYS A 82 16.07 10.43 -4.17
N VAL A 83 14.91 9.92 -4.56
CA VAL A 83 14.70 8.47 -4.71
C VAL A 83 15.70 7.93 -5.74
N LEU A 84 16.51 6.94 -5.33
CA LEU A 84 17.55 6.35 -6.18
C LEU A 84 16.97 5.49 -7.31
N ILE A 85 15.94 4.70 -6.99
CA ILE A 85 15.26 3.78 -7.93
C ILE A 85 13.75 4.07 -7.90
N PRO A 86 13.25 5.00 -8.74
CA PRO A 86 11.83 5.34 -8.77
C PRO A 86 10.97 4.18 -9.27
N LYS A 87 9.84 3.92 -8.60
CA LYS A 87 8.83 2.96 -9.10
C LYS A 87 8.14 3.52 -10.33
N LYS A 88 8.01 2.69 -11.37
CA LYS A 88 7.25 3.00 -12.59
C LYS A 88 5.80 2.54 -12.43
N GLY A 89 4.88 3.17 -13.17
CA GLY A 89 3.48 2.72 -13.25
C GLY A 89 2.65 2.94 -11.99
N ILE A 90 3.03 3.89 -11.14
CA ILE A 90 2.30 4.23 -9.89
C ILE A 90 1.04 5.08 -10.14
N ILE A 91 0.88 5.67 -11.32
CA ILE A 91 -0.27 6.48 -11.71
C ILE A 91 -0.99 5.76 -12.85
N ASN A 92 -2.32 5.67 -12.74
CA ASN A 92 -3.20 5.20 -13.80
C ASN A 92 -4.06 6.35 -14.32
N LYS A 93 -4.37 6.32 -15.62
CA LYS A 93 -5.32 7.26 -16.23
C LYS A 93 -6.71 6.63 -16.24
N LEU A 94 -7.62 7.20 -15.46
CA LEU A 94 -9.04 6.86 -15.51
C LEU A 94 -9.73 7.71 -16.58
N THR A 95 -10.26 7.06 -17.62
CA THR A 95 -11.12 7.70 -18.61
C THR A 95 -12.54 7.17 -18.42
N THR A 96 -13.51 8.07 -18.24
CA THR A 96 -14.93 7.72 -18.11
C THR A 96 -15.73 8.55 -19.10
N TYR A 97 -16.90 8.02 -19.47
CA TYR A 97 -17.86 8.70 -20.33
C TYR A 97 -19.15 8.83 -19.54
N VAL A 98 -19.73 10.03 -19.55
CA VAL A 98 -20.90 10.37 -18.74
C VAL A 98 -21.78 11.33 -19.51
N PRO A 99 -23.12 11.23 -19.40
CA PRO A 99 -24.01 12.29 -19.85
C PRO A 99 -23.56 13.67 -19.37
N HIS A 100 -23.61 14.68 -20.24
CA HIS A 100 -23.18 16.05 -19.91
C HIS A 100 -23.79 16.56 -18.60
N LYS A 101 -25.09 16.31 -18.37
CA LYS A 101 -25.81 16.72 -17.15
C LYS A 101 -25.26 16.12 -15.84
N ASN A 102 -24.53 15.00 -15.91
CA ASN A 102 -23.98 14.29 -14.75
C ASN A 102 -22.46 14.47 -14.62
N ALA A 103 -21.82 15.23 -15.52
CA ALA A 103 -20.37 15.38 -15.56
C ALA A 103 -19.78 15.94 -14.26
N ASP A 104 -20.41 16.97 -13.70
CA ASP A 104 -19.96 17.63 -12.47
C ASP A 104 -20.08 16.72 -11.25
N GLU A 105 -21.21 16.01 -11.13
CA GLU A 105 -21.47 15.07 -10.04
C GLU A 105 -20.46 13.92 -10.02
N LEU A 106 -20.22 13.31 -11.18
CA LEU A 106 -19.22 12.24 -11.31
C LEU A 106 -17.83 12.75 -10.92
N ARG A 107 -17.42 13.89 -11.47
CA ARG A 107 -16.09 14.46 -11.24
C ARG A 107 -15.85 14.78 -9.77
N ASN A 108 -16.82 15.41 -9.10
CA ASN A 108 -16.73 15.69 -7.67
C ASN A 108 -16.65 14.41 -6.83
N SER A 109 -17.36 13.35 -7.23
CA SER A 109 -17.29 12.05 -6.55
C SER A 109 -15.91 11.40 -6.72
N LEU A 110 -15.32 11.47 -7.91
CA LEU A 110 -13.96 10.99 -8.16
C LEU A 110 -12.93 11.75 -7.33
N PHE A 111 -13.05 13.07 -7.20
CA PHE A 111 -12.16 13.87 -6.37
C PHE A 111 -12.26 13.51 -4.88
N LYS A 112 -13.48 13.30 -4.36
CA LYS A 112 -13.68 12.83 -2.98
C LYS A 112 -13.03 11.47 -2.74
N ALA A 113 -13.02 10.59 -3.74
CA ALA A 113 -12.33 9.30 -3.67
C ALA A 113 -10.80 9.38 -3.78
N GLY A 114 -10.24 10.60 -3.99
CA GLY A 114 -8.81 10.85 -4.07
C GLY A 114 -8.25 10.97 -5.49
N ALA A 115 -9.06 10.76 -6.52
CA ALA A 115 -8.62 10.92 -7.91
C ALA A 115 -8.23 12.37 -8.21
N GLY A 116 -7.25 12.57 -9.10
CA GLY A 116 -6.80 13.91 -9.48
C GLY A 116 -5.93 14.60 -8.43
N THR A 117 -5.41 13.88 -7.43
CA THR A 117 -4.35 14.37 -6.54
C THR A 117 -2.99 13.97 -7.12
N ILE A 118 -2.21 14.94 -7.60
CA ILE A 118 -0.91 14.70 -8.23
C ILE A 118 0.08 15.74 -7.70
N GLY A 119 1.07 15.29 -6.93
CA GLY A 119 2.05 16.17 -6.30
C GLY A 119 1.36 17.23 -5.43
N ASN A 120 1.63 18.50 -5.71
CA ASN A 120 1.05 19.64 -4.99
C ASN A 120 -0.31 20.10 -5.54
N TYR A 121 -0.93 19.33 -6.44
CA TYR A 121 -2.20 19.69 -7.09
C TYR A 121 -3.30 18.71 -6.68
N LYS A 122 -4.52 19.25 -6.53
CA LYS A 122 -5.75 18.52 -6.22
C LYS A 122 -6.79 18.77 -7.29
N ASN A 123 -7.77 17.87 -7.40
CA ASN A 123 -8.90 17.99 -8.32
C ASN A 123 -8.48 18.12 -9.80
N CYS A 124 -7.36 17.51 -10.19
CA CYS A 124 -6.90 17.51 -11.58
C CYS A 124 -7.83 16.64 -12.45
N SER A 125 -8.37 17.21 -13.51
CA SER A 125 -9.15 16.50 -14.52
C SER A 125 -9.01 17.17 -15.89
N PHE A 126 -9.22 16.38 -16.95
CA PHE A 126 -9.36 16.88 -18.31
C PHE A 126 -10.73 16.45 -18.83
N ASN A 127 -11.46 17.36 -19.45
CA ASN A 127 -12.82 17.13 -19.92
C ASN A 127 -12.88 17.57 -21.38
N TYR A 128 -13.62 16.82 -22.19
CA TYR A 128 -13.94 17.19 -23.56
C TYR A 128 -15.36 16.76 -23.85
N GLU A 129 -16.07 17.54 -24.65
CA GLU A 129 -17.38 17.16 -25.15
C GLU A 129 -17.23 16.33 -26.42
N GLY A 130 -18.05 15.29 -26.54
CA GLY A 130 -18.02 14.39 -27.67
C GLY A 130 -19.33 13.62 -27.80
N ARG A 131 -19.50 12.99 -28.96
CA ARG A 131 -20.66 12.13 -29.25
C ARG A 131 -20.22 10.68 -29.27
N GLY A 132 -20.80 9.88 -28.36
CA GLY A 132 -20.72 8.43 -28.40
C GLY A 132 -21.93 7.83 -29.12
N SER A 133 -21.75 6.68 -29.77
CA SER A 133 -22.83 5.87 -30.33
C SER A 133 -22.69 4.44 -29.86
N PHE A 134 -23.81 3.74 -29.75
CA PHE A 134 -23.89 2.32 -29.42
C PHE A 134 -25.18 1.75 -29.99
N GLU A 135 -25.24 0.44 -30.16
CA GLU A 135 -26.45 -0.30 -30.53
C GLU A 135 -26.92 -1.10 -29.31
N ALA A 136 -28.12 -0.82 -28.81
CA ALA A 136 -28.66 -1.50 -27.65
C ALA A 136 -29.21 -2.88 -28.02
N THR A 137 -28.61 -3.93 -27.47
CA THR A 137 -29.15 -5.29 -27.55
C THR A 137 -30.43 -5.44 -26.71
N GLU A 138 -31.18 -6.53 -26.90
CA GLU A 138 -32.44 -6.79 -26.18
C GLU A 138 -32.29 -6.76 -24.64
N LYS A 139 -31.10 -7.11 -24.12
CA LYS A 139 -30.80 -7.13 -22.69
C LYS A 139 -30.16 -5.83 -22.17
N ALA A 140 -29.96 -4.82 -23.02
CA ALA A 140 -29.33 -3.57 -22.61
C ALA A 140 -30.20 -2.78 -21.60
N ASN A 141 -29.60 -1.82 -20.89
CA ASN A 141 -30.31 -0.86 -20.06
C ASN A 141 -29.65 0.52 -20.22
N PRO A 142 -29.85 1.20 -21.36
CA PRO A 142 -29.15 2.44 -21.66
C PRO A 142 -29.59 3.57 -20.74
N THR A 143 -28.62 4.36 -20.24
CA THR A 143 -28.92 5.58 -19.47
C THR A 143 -29.48 6.70 -20.37
N ILE A 144 -29.14 6.70 -21.65
CA ILE A 144 -29.68 7.60 -22.70
C ILE A 144 -29.91 6.76 -23.95
N GLY A 145 -31.11 6.83 -24.54
CA GLY A 145 -31.50 6.09 -25.74
C GLY A 145 -32.48 4.96 -25.47
N GLU A 146 -32.88 4.23 -26.52
CA GLU A 146 -33.84 3.13 -26.46
C GLU A 146 -33.24 1.84 -27.03
N LYS A 147 -33.94 0.71 -26.84
CA LYS A 147 -33.53 -0.59 -27.40
C LYS A 147 -33.98 -0.69 -28.86
N GLY A 148 -33.12 -1.21 -29.74
CA GLY A 148 -33.47 -1.46 -31.14
C GLY A 148 -33.64 -0.20 -32.00
N SER A 149 -33.08 0.93 -31.56
CA SER A 149 -33.05 2.22 -32.28
C SER A 149 -31.65 2.55 -32.80
#